data_AF-A0A109IH98-F1
#
_entry.id   AF-A0A109IH98-F1
#
_cell.length_a   1.000
_cell.length_b   1.000
_cell.length_c   1.000
_cell.angle_alpha   90.00
_cell.angle_beta   90.00
_cell.angle_gamma   90.00
#
_symmetry.space_group_name_H-M   'P 1'
#
loop_
_entity.id
_entity.type
_entity.pdbx_description
1 polymer ?
#
loop_
_entity_poly.entity_id
_entity_poly.type
_entity_poly.pdbx_seq_one_letter_code
_entity_poly.pdbx_strand_id
1 'polypeptide(L)'
;MLAVLSPGQGSQKPGFLTPWLDLRGAESRLRWWSASAGVDLVRLGTEADADEIRDTARTQPLLVASALLAAEQLPLHDVDLVAGHSVGELAAAALAGVLSAETVITLAGVRGREMADACALEPTGMAAVLGGDPDEVLAALATHGLHPANRNGAGQVVAAGALDALDKLAAEPPAKAKVVRLKVAGAFHTPYMATAEQALAAVAAGITPSAPARLLLSDLDGAVVSRGREFVHRLVRQVTAPVRWDLCMHTLAELGVTGLLELPPAGTLAGLAKRELKATGVPEIVTLNTPRDLPAARDLIARHSGPPADRPAPAPSRVVVAPAVGSFTPAEGLVEGARLSTGQVLGQVATRQGPVEVTAHDSGPLTEWLAHHDDPVAPGRPIARIGGHA
;
A
#
# COMPACT_ATOMS: atom_id res chain seq x y z
N MET A 1 -9.21 2.55 -18.77
CA MET A 1 -8.50 2.01 -17.58
C MET A 1 -8.93 2.81 -16.38
N LEU A 2 -9.32 2.13 -15.32
CA LEU A 2 -9.78 2.71 -14.06
C LEU A 2 -8.76 2.48 -12.94
N ALA A 3 -8.44 3.56 -12.20
CA ALA A 3 -7.62 3.50 -10.99
C ALA A 3 -8.45 3.75 -9.73
N VAL A 4 -8.23 2.94 -8.68
CA VAL A 4 -8.75 3.19 -7.33
C VAL A 4 -7.61 3.60 -6.40
N LEU A 5 -7.74 4.77 -5.79
CA LEU A 5 -6.71 5.38 -4.96
C LEU A 5 -7.12 5.42 -3.49
N SER A 6 -6.20 5.04 -2.60
CA SER A 6 -6.40 5.09 -1.15
C SER A 6 -5.62 6.26 -0.51
N PRO A 7 -6.29 7.17 0.22
CA PRO A 7 -5.65 8.36 0.77
C PRO A 7 -4.72 8.04 1.96
N GLY A 8 -3.76 8.95 2.20
CA GLY A 8 -2.87 8.92 3.35
C GLY A 8 -3.35 9.80 4.52
N GLN A 9 -2.49 9.98 5.53
CA GLN A 9 -2.77 10.81 6.69
C GLN A 9 -3.02 12.29 6.33
N GLY A 10 -3.89 12.95 7.09
CA GLY A 10 -4.31 14.34 6.88
C GLY A 10 -5.62 14.48 6.09
N SER A 11 -6.20 13.36 5.66
CA SER A 11 -7.49 13.31 4.95
C SER A 11 -8.69 13.13 5.89
N GLN A 12 -8.48 12.56 7.08
CA GLN A 12 -9.50 12.25 8.07
C GLN A 12 -10.17 13.49 8.67
N LYS A 13 -11.46 13.33 9.01
CA LYS A 13 -12.29 14.36 9.66
C LYS A 13 -13.13 13.72 10.77
N PRO A 14 -13.44 14.42 11.87
CA PRO A 14 -14.29 13.88 12.92
C PRO A 14 -15.61 13.36 12.35
N GLY A 15 -16.03 12.18 12.82
CA GLY A 15 -17.31 11.58 12.45
C GLY A 15 -17.42 11.04 11.02
N PHE A 16 -16.34 10.98 10.23
CA PHE A 16 -16.43 10.61 8.81
C PHE A 16 -16.89 9.16 8.55
N LEU A 17 -16.78 8.25 9.53
CA LEU A 17 -17.32 6.89 9.43
C LEU A 17 -18.80 6.78 9.84
N THR A 18 -19.40 7.80 10.45
CA THR A 18 -20.79 7.75 10.93
C THR A 18 -21.77 7.31 9.85
N PRO A 19 -21.77 7.88 8.62
CA PRO A 19 -22.71 7.47 7.58
C PRO A 19 -22.49 6.03 7.10
N TRP A 20 -21.30 5.46 7.31
CA TRP A 20 -20.96 4.11 6.89
C TRP A 20 -21.50 3.04 7.83
N LEU A 21 -21.79 3.39 9.09
CA LEU A 21 -22.34 2.44 10.08
C LEU A 21 -23.79 2.03 9.78
N ASP A 22 -24.52 2.82 8.98
CA ASP A 22 -25.86 2.46 8.51
C ASP A 22 -25.86 1.26 7.55
N LEU A 23 -24.70 0.90 7.00
CA LEU A 23 -24.56 -0.27 6.14
C LEU A 23 -24.63 -1.56 6.98
N ARG A 24 -25.39 -2.53 6.49
CA ARG A 24 -25.57 -3.83 7.16
C ARG A 24 -24.22 -4.50 7.40
N GLY A 25 -23.88 -4.70 8.68
CA GLY A 25 -22.68 -5.42 9.11
C GLY A 25 -21.41 -4.55 9.22
N ALA A 26 -21.46 -3.27 8.86
CA ALA A 26 -20.31 -2.38 8.90
C ALA A 26 -19.73 -2.21 10.31
N GLU A 27 -20.60 -1.98 11.30
CA GLU A 27 -20.15 -1.86 12.70
C GLU A 27 -19.49 -3.15 13.20
N SER A 28 -20.09 -4.32 12.94
CA SER A 28 -19.50 -5.61 13.32
C SER A 28 -18.14 -5.84 12.67
N ARG A 29 -17.99 -5.45 11.39
CA ARG A 29 -16.73 -5.53 10.65
C ARG A 29 -15.67 -4.61 11.27
N LEU A 30 -16.02 -3.36 11.59
CA LEU A 30 -15.12 -2.42 12.25
C LEU A 30 -14.74 -2.87 13.67
N ARG A 31 -15.65 -3.47 14.44
CA ARG A 31 -15.35 -4.04 15.76
C ARG A 31 -14.36 -5.20 15.65
N TRP A 32 -14.50 -6.06 14.64
CA TRP A 32 -13.53 -7.12 14.34
C TRP A 32 -12.16 -6.53 14.01
N TRP A 33 -12.10 -5.57 13.10
CA TRP A 33 -10.84 -4.88 12.76
C TRP A 33 -10.25 -4.06 13.91
N SER A 34 -11.08 -3.59 14.84
CA SER A 34 -10.60 -2.89 16.04
C SER A 34 -9.71 -3.80 16.89
N ALA A 35 -10.08 -5.07 17.03
CA ALA A 35 -9.27 -6.07 17.72
C ALA A 35 -7.93 -6.33 17.00
N SER A 36 -7.94 -6.43 15.67
CA SER A 36 -6.73 -6.60 14.85
C SER A 36 -5.79 -5.39 14.90
N ALA A 37 -6.36 -4.17 14.86
CA ALA A 37 -5.60 -2.93 14.89
C ALA A 37 -5.07 -2.59 16.29
N GLY A 38 -5.74 -3.04 17.35
CA GLY A 38 -5.47 -2.66 18.74
C GLY A 38 -6.02 -1.28 19.11
N VAL A 39 -7.02 -0.77 18.38
CA VAL A 39 -7.68 0.53 18.64
C VAL A 39 -9.18 0.42 18.34
N ASP A 40 -10.02 1.20 19.04
CA ASP A 40 -11.48 1.23 18.79
C ASP A 40 -11.82 2.06 17.54
N LEU A 41 -11.91 1.41 16.39
CA LEU A 41 -12.16 2.06 15.10
C LEU A 41 -13.58 2.63 14.99
N VAL A 42 -14.55 2.03 15.69
CA VAL A 42 -15.94 2.53 15.67
C VAL A 42 -15.99 3.88 16.36
N ARG A 43 -15.49 3.97 17.61
CA ARG A 43 -15.46 5.23 18.35
C ARG A 43 -14.58 6.27 17.67
N LEU A 44 -13.39 5.88 17.19
CA LEU A 44 -12.48 6.79 16.49
C LEU A 44 -13.10 7.39 15.21
N GLY A 45 -13.89 6.60 14.48
CA GLY A 45 -14.53 7.05 13.26
C GLY A 45 -15.78 7.92 13.44
N THR A 46 -16.34 7.98 14.66
CA THR A 46 -17.65 8.57 14.93
C THR A 46 -17.61 9.69 15.97
N GLU A 47 -17.03 9.42 17.13
CA GLU A 47 -17.10 10.28 18.31
C GLU A 47 -15.82 11.08 18.54
N ALA A 48 -14.67 10.55 18.10
CA ALA A 48 -13.37 11.17 18.32
C ALA A 48 -13.25 12.53 17.64
N ASP A 49 -12.59 13.46 18.33
CA ASP A 49 -12.33 14.80 17.82
C ASP A 49 -11.12 14.85 16.87
N ALA A 50 -10.84 16.04 16.35
CA ALA A 50 -9.80 16.27 15.35
C ALA A 50 -8.36 16.15 15.89
N ASP A 51 -8.15 16.22 17.20
CA ASP A 51 -6.83 16.04 17.81
C ASP A 51 -6.58 14.55 18.07
N GLU A 52 -7.60 13.83 18.52
CA GLU A 52 -7.54 12.40 18.71
C GLU A 52 -7.28 11.63 17.41
N ILE A 53 -8.02 11.94 16.33
CA ILE A 53 -7.78 11.33 15.01
C ILE A 53 -6.60 11.96 14.26
N ARG A 54 -5.75 12.75 14.93
CA ARG A 54 -4.45 13.19 14.42
C ARG A 54 -3.31 12.36 14.99
N ASP A 55 -3.54 11.65 16.09
CA ASP A 55 -2.59 10.69 16.63
C ASP A 55 -2.29 9.62 15.56
N THR A 56 -1.03 9.53 15.13
CA THR A 56 -0.61 8.62 14.06
C THR A 56 -0.89 7.15 14.41
N ALA A 57 -0.85 6.78 15.69
CA ALA A 57 -1.16 5.43 16.15
C ALA A 57 -2.65 5.06 15.96
N ARG A 58 -3.53 6.06 15.97
CA ARG A 58 -4.99 5.89 15.81
C ARG A 58 -5.41 6.10 14.36
N THR A 59 -4.81 7.09 13.70
CA THR A 59 -5.18 7.56 12.37
C THR A 59 -4.90 6.52 11.29
N GLN A 60 -3.74 5.86 11.35
CA GLN A 60 -3.34 4.92 10.32
C GLN A 60 -4.31 3.73 10.14
N PRO A 61 -4.63 2.95 11.19
CA PRO A 61 -5.60 1.87 11.05
C PRO A 61 -7.01 2.39 10.74
N LEU A 62 -7.39 3.59 11.19
CA LEU A 62 -8.67 4.21 10.87
C LEU A 62 -8.84 4.48 9.37
N LEU A 63 -7.81 5.01 8.71
CA LEU A 63 -7.82 5.29 7.27
C LEU A 63 -7.84 4.02 6.43
N VAL A 64 -7.09 3.00 6.82
CA VAL A 64 -7.09 1.71 6.12
C VAL A 64 -8.47 1.05 6.26
N ALA A 65 -9.03 1.02 7.48
CA ALA A 65 -10.36 0.46 7.72
C ALA A 65 -11.45 1.17 6.92
N SER A 66 -11.42 2.49 6.82
CA SER A 66 -12.41 3.25 6.04
C SER A 66 -12.34 2.92 4.55
N ALA A 67 -11.14 2.86 3.99
CA ALA A 67 -10.93 2.53 2.59
C ALA A 67 -11.42 1.10 2.28
N LEU A 68 -11.10 0.12 3.13
CA LEU A 68 -11.55 -1.27 2.95
C LEU A 68 -13.07 -1.41 3.08
N LEU A 69 -13.67 -0.78 4.09
CA LEU A 69 -15.12 -0.83 4.32
C LEU A 69 -15.90 -0.31 3.10
N ALA A 70 -15.40 0.78 2.50
CA ALA A 70 -15.98 1.33 1.29
C ALA A 70 -15.75 0.45 0.07
N ALA A 71 -14.55 -0.11 -0.07
CA ALA A 71 -14.19 -0.97 -1.19
C ALA A 71 -14.99 -2.29 -1.22
N GLU A 72 -15.39 -2.82 -0.05
CA GLU A 72 -16.31 -3.98 0.06
C GLU A 72 -17.68 -3.74 -0.61
N GLN A 73 -18.05 -2.47 -0.86
CA GLN A 73 -19.32 -2.09 -1.51
C GLN A 73 -19.23 -1.88 -3.03
N LEU A 74 -18.04 -2.10 -3.61
CA LEU A 74 -17.72 -1.79 -5.00
C LEU A 74 -17.39 -3.06 -5.80
N PRO A 75 -17.69 -3.09 -7.12
CA PRO A 75 -17.29 -4.18 -8.01
C PRO A 75 -15.78 -4.13 -8.33
N LEU A 76 -14.93 -4.45 -7.36
CA LEU A 76 -13.47 -4.35 -7.49
C LEU A 76 -12.85 -5.28 -8.56
N HIS A 77 -13.59 -6.29 -9.03
CA HIS A 77 -13.15 -7.16 -10.13
C HIS A 77 -12.99 -6.39 -11.45
N ASP A 78 -13.61 -5.22 -11.56
CA ASP A 78 -13.57 -4.33 -12.72
C ASP A 78 -12.54 -3.19 -12.60
N VAL A 79 -11.75 -3.19 -11.54
CA VAL A 79 -10.69 -2.21 -11.30
C VAL A 79 -9.37 -2.72 -11.87
N ASP A 80 -8.75 -1.93 -12.75
CA ASP A 80 -7.51 -2.31 -13.43
C ASP A 80 -6.25 -2.04 -12.59
N LEU A 81 -6.27 -0.93 -11.84
CA LEU A 81 -5.12 -0.44 -11.09
C LEU A 81 -5.51 0.06 -9.70
N VAL A 82 -4.65 -0.21 -8.73
CA VAL A 82 -4.76 0.36 -7.38
C VAL A 82 -3.43 0.98 -6.95
N ALA A 83 -3.54 2.07 -6.20
CA ALA A 83 -2.40 2.73 -5.56
C ALA A 83 -2.87 3.40 -4.27
N GLY A 84 -1.94 3.70 -3.37
CA GLY A 84 -2.27 4.42 -2.15
C GLY A 84 -1.12 5.31 -1.74
N HIS A 85 -1.46 6.42 -1.07
CA HIS A 85 -0.47 7.38 -0.61
C HIS A 85 -0.09 7.10 0.84
N SER A 86 1.19 6.91 1.12
CA SER A 86 1.70 6.58 2.45
C SER A 86 1.00 5.35 3.02
N VAL A 87 0.32 5.49 4.17
CA VAL A 87 -0.49 4.44 4.79
C VAL A 87 -1.55 3.86 3.84
N GLY A 88 -2.00 4.61 2.83
CA GLY A 88 -2.91 4.13 1.80
C GLY A 88 -2.40 2.92 1.02
N GLU A 89 -1.08 2.70 0.94
CA GLU A 89 -0.49 1.50 0.30
C GLU A 89 -0.97 0.19 0.96
N LEU A 90 -1.29 0.22 2.26
CA LEU A 90 -1.87 -0.94 2.95
C LEU A 90 -3.26 -1.30 2.42
N ALA A 91 -4.12 -0.30 2.21
CA ALA A 91 -5.42 -0.54 1.59
C ALA A 91 -5.25 -0.99 0.13
N ALA A 92 -4.36 -0.36 -0.62
CA ALA A 92 -4.05 -0.76 -2.00
C ALA A 92 -3.55 -2.22 -2.09
N ALA A 93 -2.73 -2.67 -1.14
CA ALA A 93 -2.25 -4.05 -1.07
C ALA A 93 -3.39 -5.07 -0.90
N ALA A 94 -4.36 -4.74 -0.04
CA ALA A 94 -5.53 -5.60 0.16
C ALA A 94 -6.47 -5.57 -1.05
N LEU A 95 -6.70 -4.40 -1.64
CA LEU A 95 -7.47 -4.30 -2.87
C LEU A 95 -6.81 -5.10 -4.00
N ALA A 96 -5.48 -5.05 -4.13
CA ALA A 96 -4.73 -5.85 -5.11
C ALA A 96 -4.72 -7.35 -4.80
N GLY A 97 -5.22 -7.80 -3.65
CA GLY A 97 -5.19 -9.20 -3.24
C GLY A 97 -3.81 -9.69 -2.78
N VAL A 98 -2.84 -8.79 -2.56
CA VAL A 98 -1.51 -9.15 -2.06
C VAL A 98 -1.59 -9.61 -0.60
N LEU A 99 -2.41 -8.93 0.20
CA LEU A 99 -2.61 -9.19 1.63
C LEU A 99 -4.10 -9.27 1.95
N SER A 100 -4.48 -10.00 3.00
CA SER A 100 -5.86 -9.97 3.50
C SER A 100 -6.18 -8.65 4.21
N ALA A 101 -7.48 -8.34 4.33
CA ALA A 101 -7.95 -7.18 5.10
C ALA A 101 -7.42 -7.21 6.55
N GLU A 102 -7.46 -8.37 7.20
CA GLU A 102 -7.00 -8.56 8.57
C GLU A 102 -5.50 -8.29 8.71
N THR A 103 -4.69 -8.75 7.74
CA THR A 103 -3.24 -8.50 7.75
C THR A 103 -2.93 -7.03 7.58
N VAL A 104 -3.58 -6.34 6.64
CA VAL A 104 -3.29 -4.91 6.40
C VAL A 104 -3.79 -4.02 7.54
N ILE A 105 -4.88 -4.37 8.21
CA ILE A 105 -5.36 -3.67 9.40
C ILE A 105 -4.41 -3.86 10.58
N THR A 106 -3.92 -5.09 10.78
CA THR A 106 -2.92 -5.38 11.82
C THR A 106 -1.64 -4.59 11.56
N LEU A 107 -1.13 -4.62 10.32
CA LEU A 107 0.03 -3.84 9.90
C LEU A 107 -0.20 -2.33 10.06
N ALA A 108 -1.39 -1.82 9.76
CA ALA A 108 -1.70 -0.40 9.95
C ALA A 108 -1.64 0.02 11.42
N GLY A 109 -2.13 -0.84 12.33
CA GLY A 109 -2.03 -0.62 13.76
C GLY A 109 -0.58 -0.63 14.25
N VAL A 110 0.23 -1.60 13.80
CA VAL A 110 1.66 -1.67 14.12
C VAL A 110 2.38 -0.44 13.55
N ARG A 111 2.24 -0.16 12.25
CA ARG A 111 2.86 0.98 11.57
C ARG A 111 2.52 2.30 12.26
N GLY A 112 1.27 2.49 12.65
CA GLY A 112 0.82 3.64 13.42
C GLY A 112 1.58 3.81 14.74
N ARG A 113 1.58 2.78 15.59
CA ARG A 113 2.24 2.81 16.91
C ARG A 113 3.75 2.99 16.81
N GLU A 114 4.40 2.18 15.99
CA GLU A 114 5.86 2.20 15.89
C GLU A 114 6.38 3.53 15.30
N MET A 115 5.65 4.13 14.34
CA MET A 115 5.97 5.47 13.86
C MET A 115 5.71 6.54 14.93
N ALA A 116 4.69 6.40 15.78
CA ALA A 116 4.47 7.31 16.90
C ALA A 116 5.65 7.24 17.89
N ASP A 117 6.07 6.03 18.24
CA ASP A 117 7.17 5.78 19.16
C ASP A 117 8.49 6.32 18.60
N ALA A 118 8.75 6.13 17.30
CA ALA A 118 9.89 6.73 16.61
C ALA A 118 9.89 8.26 16.68
N CYS A 119 8.71 8.90 16.56
CA CYS A 119 8.60 10.36 16.68
C CYS A 119 8.90 10.87 18.09
N ALA A 120 8.72 10.04 19.12
CA ALA A 120 9.01 10.42 20.51
C ALA A 120 10.52 10.46 20.82
N LEU A 121 11.36 9.86 19.97
CA LEU A 121 12.81 9.80 20.16
C LEU A 121 13.49 11.15 19.95
N GLU A 122 13.01 11.94 18.97
CA GLU A 122 13.62 13.19 18.58
C GLU A 122 12.59 14.24 18.14
N PRO A 123 12.80 15.54 18.48
CA PRO A 123 11.90 16.61 18.08
C PRO A 123 12.00 16.90 16.58
N THR A 124 11.16 16.22 15.82
CA THR A 124 11.10 16.32 14.36
C THR A 124 9.70 16.70 13.89
N GLY A 125 9.55 17.00 12.60
CA GLY A 125 8.25 17.31 12.02
C GLY A 125 8.27 17.34 10.50
N MET A 126 7.20 17.90 9.92
CA MET A 126 7.07 18.06 8.48
C MET A 126 6.52 19.46 8.12
N ALA A 127 6.87 19.95 6.93
CA ALA A 127 6.33 21.18 6.36
C ALA A 127 6.08 21.02 4.86
N ALA A 128 4.90 21.40 4.39
CA ALA A 128 4.62 21.47 2.96
C ALA A 128 5.32 22.69 2.35
N VAL A 129 6.05 22.47 1.27
CA VAL A 129 6.66 23.48 0.40
C VAL A 129 5.83 23.51 -0.89
N LEU A 130 5.14 24.63 -1.10
CA LEU A 130 4.17 24.81 -2.19
C LEU A 130 4.72 25.82 -3.20
N GLY A 131 4.89 25.39 -4.45
CA GLY A 131 5.48 26.22 -5.50
C GLY A 131 7.02 26.26 -5.43
N GLY A 132 7.61 27.23 -6.12
CA GLY A 132 9.05 27.29 -6.35
C GLY A 132 9.52 26.35 -7.47
N ASP A 133 10.78 26.50 -7.85
CA ASP A 133 11.44 25.56 -8.75
C ASP A 133 11.79 24.26 -8.00
N PRO A 134 11.48 23.07 -8.54
CA PRO A 134 11.73 21.80 -7.85
C PRO A 134 13.20 21.58 -7.45
N ASP A 135 14.15 21.96 -8.30
CA ASP A 135 15.57 21.72 -8.04
C ASP A 135 16.09 22.70 -6.98
N GLU A 136 15.66 23.97 -7.04
CA GLU A 136 15.95 24.96 -5.99
C GLU A 136 15.36 24.55 -4.63
N VAL A 137 14.13 24.02 -4.62
CA VAL A 137 13.50 23.52 -3.40
C VAL A 137 14.33 22.38 -2.81
N LEU A 138 14.69 21.37 -3.61
CA LEU A 138 15.47 20.22 -3.13
C LEU A 138 16.86 20.65 -2.62
N ALA A 139 17.53 21.60 -3.30
CA ALA A 139 18.80 22.15 -2.86
C ALA A 139 18.69 22.88 -1.51
N ALA A 140 17.61 23.65 -1.30
CA ALA A 140 17.35 24.31 -0.03
C ALA A 140 17.09 23.31 1.10
N LEU A 141 16.30 22.24 0.83
CA LEU A 141 16.10 21.19 1.82
C LEU A 141 17.42 20.54 2.25
N ALA A 142 18.27 20.18 1.28
CA ALA A 142 19.57 19.58 1.56
C ALA A 142 20.48 20.53 2.37
N THR A 143 20.47 21.83 2.06
CA THR A 143 21.23 22.85 2.80
C THR A 143 20.85 22.91 4.28
N HIS A 144 19.57 22.70 4.60
CA HIS A 144 19.08 22.67 5.98
C HIS A 144 19.11 21.26 6.62
N GLY A 145 19.62 20.23 5.92
CA GLY A 145 19.60 18.86 6.42
C GLY A 145 18.19 18.25 6.50
N LEU A 146 17.27 18.72 5.66
CA LEU A 146 15.90 18.24 5.57
C LEU A 146 15.75 17.22 4.43
N HIS A 147 14.80 16.31 4.59
CA HIS A 147 14.46 15.29 3.60
C HIS A 147 13.20 15.69 2.82
N PRO A 148 13.14 15.43 1.51
CA PRO A 148 11.91 15.56 0.73
C PRO A 148 11.00 14.34 0.96
N ALA A 149 10.46 14.21 2.17
CA ALA A 149 9.64 13.06 2.61
C ALA A 149 8.44 12.75 1.71
N ASN A 150 7.83 13.77 1.09
CA ASN A 150 6.87 13.55 0.02
C ASN A 150 7.20 14.41 -1.19
N ARG A 151 7.15 13.79 -2.36
CA ARG A 151 7.12 14.47 -3.65
C ARG A 151 5.75 14.17 -4.27
N ASN A 152 4.82 15.10 -4.10
CA ASN A 152 3.41 14.89 -4.42
C ASN A 152 3.03 15.32 -5.84
N GLY A 153 3.97 15.87 -6.62
CA GLY A 153 3.70 16.47 -7.93
C GLY A 153 3.16 17.89 -7.83
N ALA A 154 3.01 18.55 -8.97
CA ALA A 154 2.44 19.88 -9.16
C ALA A 154 3.09 20.96 -8.30
N GLY A 155 4.42 20.88 -8.13
CA GLY A 155 5.19 21.79 -7.28
C GLY A 155 4.90 21.65 -5.78
N GLN A 156 4.37 20.51 -5.32
CA GLN A 156 4.19 20.21 -3.91
C GLN A 156 5.23 19.19 -3.44
N VAL A 157 6.10 19.64 -2.53
CA VAL A 157 7.05 18.80 -1.77
C VAL A 157 6.71 18.92 -0.29
N VAL A 158 6.94 17.88 0.49
CA VAL A 158 6.90 17.94 1.95
C VAL A 158 8.31 17.73 2.48
N ALA A 159 8.84 18.78 3.11
CA ALA A 159 10.09 18.73 3.85
C ALA A 159 9.87 18.06 5.20
N ALA A 160 10.84 17.27 5.65
CA ALA A 160 10.79 16.60 6.94
C ALA A 160 12.18 16.55 7.59
N GLY A 161 12.23 16.70 8.91
CA GLY A 161 13.47 16.65 9.69
C GLY A 161 13.33 17.35 11.03
N ALA A 162 14.45 17.79 11.59
CA ALA A 162 14.49 18.49 12.87
C ALA A 162 13.62 19.76 12.86
N LEU A 163 12.97 20.06 13.99
CA LEU A 163 12.07 21.20 14.09
C LEU A 163 12.78 22.54 13.82
N ASP A 164 14.01 22.72 14.30
CA ASP A 164 14.78 23.95 14.11
C ASP A 164 15.19 24.17 12.63
N ALA A 165 15.51 23.09 11.92
CA ALA A 165 15.81 23.12 10.49
C ALA A 165 14.57 23.51 9.67
N LEU A 166 13.40 23.03 10.06
CA LEU A 166 12.12 23.42 9.45
C LEU A 166 11.77 24.89 9.73
N ASP A 167 12.11 25.41 10.92
CA ASP A 167 11.91 26.82 11.24
C ASP A 167 12.85 27.73 10.41
N LYS A 168 14.10 27.30 10.19
CA LYS A 168 15.04 28.00 9.28
C LYS A 168 14.52 28.02 7.84
N LEU A 169 14.06 26.89 7.32
CA LEU A 169 13.44 26.81 5.99
C LEU A 169 12.21 27.73 5.87
N ALA A 170 11.40 27.83 6.92
CA ALA A 170 10.23 28.69 6.92
C ALA A 170 10.57 30.19 6.98
N ALA A 171 11.68 30.55 7.63
CA ALA A 171 12.19 31.92 7.68
C ALA A 171 12.81 32.35 6.34
N GLU A 172 13.43 31.41 5.63
CA GLU A 172 14.12 31.63 4.35
C GLU A 172 13.58 30.67 3.28
N PRO A 173 12.31 30.81 2.86
CA PRO A 173 11.71 29.88 1.90
C PRO A 173 12.37 30.03 0.51
N PRO A 174 12.45 28.93 -0.28
CA PRO A 174 12.89 29.00 -1.67
C PRO A 174 12.08 30.03 -2.47
N ALA A 175 12.68 30.59 -3.53
CA ALA A 175 12.04 31.61 -4.33
C ALA A 175 10.68 31.13 -4.87
N LYS A 176 9.63 31.95 -4.70
CA LYS A 176 8.24 31.64 -5.11
C LYS A 176 7.62 30.41 -4.44
N ALA A 177 8.25 29.86 -3.39
CA ALA A 177 7.69 28.80 -2.58
C ALA A 177 7.05 29.35 -1.32
N LYS A 178 6.02 28.65 -0.83
CA LYS A 178 5.41 28.87 0.48
C LYS A 178 5.65 27.66 1.37
N VAL A 179 6.16 27.89 2.58
CA VAL A 179 6.38 26.84 3.58
C VAL A 179 5.25 26.85 4.61
N VAL A 180 4.63 25.70 4.86
CA VAL A 180 3.50 25.53 5.78
C VAL A 180 3.76 24.34 6.69
N ARG A 181 3.89 24.58 8.00
CA ARG A 181 4.02 23.52 9.00
C ARG A 181 2.83 22.57 8.97
N LEU A 182 3.10 21.26 8.95
CA LEU A 182 2.08 20.22 9.03
C LEU A 182 1.87 19.83 10.49
N LYS A 183 0.62 19.52 10.85
CA LYS A 183 0.26 19.04 12.19
C LYS A 183 0.43 17.52 12.23
N VAL A 184 1.66 17.06 12.33
CA VAL A 184 2.03 15.64 12.43
C VAL A 184 2.98 15.41 13.61
N ALA A 185 3.10 14.17 14.07
CA ALA A 185 3.89 13.82 15.25
C ALA A 185 5.41 13.92 15.03
N GLY A 186 5.88 13.75 13.79
CA GLY A 186 7.32 13.79 13.49
C GLY A 186 7.63 13.70 12.00
N ALA A 187 8.91 13.51 11.67
CA ALA A 187 9.43 13.44 10.30
C ALA A 187 9.21 12.06 9.66
N PHE A 188 7.98 11.76 9.25
CA PHE A 188 7.66 10.51 8.53
C PHE A 188 8.43 10.40 7.20
N HIS A 189 8.64 9.17 6.71
CA HIS A 189 9.30 8.91 5.41
C HIS A 189 10.76 9.40 5.35
N THR A 190 11.45 9.30 6.49
CA THR A 190 12.85 9.70 6.65
C THR A 190 13.61 8.70 7.55
N PRO A 191 14.94 8.77 7.62
CA PRO A 191 15.73 7.94 8.53
C PRO A 191 15.33 8.04 10.01
N TYR A 192 14.64 9.10 10.45
CA TYR A 192 14.11 9.20 11.81
C TYR A 192 13.11 8.09 12.16
N MET A 193 12.52 7.41 11.16
CA MET A 193 11.59 6.29 11.34
C MET A 193 12.27 4.92 11.36
N ALA A 194 13.61 4.85 11.48
CA ALA A 194 14.36 3.58 11.38
C ALA A 194 13.91 2.51 12.40
N THR A 195 13.55 2.90 13.63
CA THR A 195 13.03 1.95 14.62
C THR A 195 11.67 1.37 14.20
N ALA A 196 10.82 2.18 13.56
CA ALA A 196 9.55 1.72 13.03
C ALA A 196 9.71 0.75 11.85
N GLU A 197 10.70 1.00 10.97
CA GLU A 197 11.04 0.07 9.90
C GLU A 197 11.47 -1.30 10.45
N GLN A 198 12.32 -1.32 11.49
CA GLN A 198 12.76 -2.56 12.13
C GLN A 198 11.59 -3.35 12.73
N ALA A 199 10.70 -2.67 13.45
CA ALA A 199 9.52 -3.31 14.04
C ALA A 199 8.57 -3.86 12.97
N LEU A 200 8.35 -3.12 11.88
CA LEU A 200 7.55 -3.57 10.75
C LEU A 200 8.19 -4.74 10.01
N ALA A 201 9.50 -4.74 9.83
CA ALA A 201 10.23 -5.85 9.22
C ALA A 201 10.05 -7.15 10.02
N ALA A 202 10.07 -7.07 11.35
CA ALA A 202 9.86 -8.22 12.22
C ALA A 202 8.45 -8.82 12.05
N VAL A 203 7.41 -7.99 11.93
CA VAL A 203 6.04 -8.44 11.67
C VAL A 203 5.91 -8.98 10.24
N ALA A 204 6.50 -8.29 9.26
CA ALA A 204 6.44 -8.65 7.84
C ALA A 204 7.10 -10.01 7.53
N ALA A 205 8.09 -10.43 8.32
CA ALA A 205 8.74 -11.74 8.17
C ALA A 205 7.76 -12.92 8.28
N GLY A 206 6.67 -12.77 9.06
CA GLY A 206 5.63 -13.79 9.22
C GLY A 206 4.54 -13.77 8.14
N ILE A 207 4.59 -12.82 7.20
CA ILE A 207 3.53 -12.61 6.21
C ILE A 207 3.81 -13.42 4.94
N THR A 208 2.80 -14.13 4.45
CA THR A 208 2.83 -14.81 3.14
C THR A 208 1.97 -14.03 2.15
N PRO A 209 2.55 -13.09 1.38
CA PRO A 209 1.79 -12.31 0.40
C PRO A 209 1.52 -13.13 -0.87
N SER A 210 0.42 -12.82 -1.55
CA SER A 210 0.13 -13.34 -2.89
C SER A 210 0.62 -12.38 -3.98
N ALA A 211 0.78 -12.86 -5.21
CA ALA A 211 0.95 -11.99 -6.36
C ALA A 211 -0.25 -11.03 -6.52
N PRO A 212 -0.04 -9.75 -6.91
CA PRO A 212 -1.13 -8.81 -7.16
C PRO A 212 -2.07 -9.32 -8.27
N ALA A 213 -3.38 -9.31 -8.00
CA ALA A 213 -4.43 -9.68 -8.96
C ALA A 213 -4.79 -8.56 -9.95
N ARG A 214 -4.16 -7.38 -9.80
CA ARG A 214 -4.29 -6.19 -10.65
C ARG A 214 -3.05 -5.31 -10.48
N LEU A 215 -2.91 -4.29 -11.30
CA LEU A 215 -1.75 -3.40 -11.23
C LEU A 215 -1.72 -2.71 -9.86
N LEU A 216 -0.56 -2.75 -9.21
CA LEU A 216 -0.33 -2.17 -7.89
C LEU A 216 0.90 -1.28 -7.96
N LEU A 217 0.72 0.03 -7.74
CA LEU A 217 1.83 0.97 -7.72
C LEU A 217 2.47 1.05 -6.33
N SER A 218 3.76 1.35 -6.31
CA SER A 218 4.55 1.55 -5.09
C SER A 218 4.99 3.01 -4.96
N ASP A 219 4.79 3.61 -3.80
CA ASP A 219 5.22 4.99 -3.50
C ASP A 219 6.74 5.17 -3.55
N LEU A 220 7.53 4.10 -3.49
CA LEU A 220 9.00 4.20 -3.47
C LEU A 220 9.56 4.84 -4.76
N ASP A 221 8.95 4.53 -5.90
CA ASP A 221 9.44 4.87 -7.24
C ASP A 221 8.33 5.03 -8.30
N GLY A 222 7.05 4.90 -7.93
CA GLY A 222 5.91 4.95 -8.84
C GLY A 222 5.72 3.69 -9.68
N ALA A 223 6.59 2.68 -9.56
CA ALA A 223 6.56 1.52 -10.44
C ALA A 223 5.41 0.56 -10.10
N VAL A 224 4.95 -0.16 -11.12
CA VAL A 224 4.07 -1.33 -10.96
C VAL A 224 4.88 -2.47 -10.32
N VAL A 225 4.40 -2.98 -9.20
CA VAL A 225 5.00 -4.14 -8.52
C VAL A 225 4.24 -5.40 -8.92
N SER A 226 4.95 -6.43 -9.39
CA SER A 226 4.35 -7.68 -9.87
C SER A 226 4.45 -8.84 -8.87
N ARG A 227 5.24 -8.67 -7.79
CA ARG A 227 5.49 -9.71 -6.79
C ARG A 227 5.04 -9.26 -5.40
N GLY A 228 4.24 -10.09 -4.73
CA GLY A 228 3.72 -9.78 -3.39
C GLY A 228 4.80 -9.56 -2.34
N ARG A 229 5.84 -10.42 -2.34
CA ARG A 229 6.99 -10.29 -1.41
C ARG A 229 7.78 -9.00 -1.64
N GLU A 230 7.96 -8.61 -2.89
CA GLU A 230 8.60 -7.35 -3.23
C GLU A 230 7.78 -6.15 -2.74
N PHE A 231 6.46 -6.20 -2.93
CA PHE A 231 5.57 -5.15 -2.44
C PHE A 231 5.65 -5.00 -0.92
N VAL A 232 5.61 -6.12 -0.17
CA VAL A 232 5.74 -6.09 1.30
C VAL A 232 7.09 -5.51 1.73
N HIS A 233 8.19 -5.86 1.05
CA HIS A 233 9.50 -5.27 1.33
C HIS A 233 9.51 -3.75 1.09
N ARG A 234 8.95 -3.29 -0.04
CA ARG A 234 8.81 -1.87 -0.36
C ARG A 234 7.96 -1.13 0.68
N LEU A 235 6.84 -1.72 1.08
CA LEU A 235 5.93 -1.17 2.10
C LEU A 235 6.62 -0.97 3.46
N VAL A 236 7.45 -1.92 3.89
CA VAL A 236 8.25 -1.80 5.12
C VAL A 236 9.27 -0.68 5.00
N ARG A 237 10.06 -0.69 3.92
CA ARG A 237 11.08 0.34 3.63
C ARG A 237 10.48 1.74 3.51
N GLN A 238 9.24 1.85 3.05
CA GLN A 238 8.61 3.13 2.74
C GLN A 238 8.40 4.03 3.97
N VAL A 239 8.44 3.51 5.20
CA VAL A 239 8.38 4.37 6.39
C VAL A 239 9.63 5.23 6.58
N THR A 240 10.77 4.84 6.00
CA THR A 240 12.03 5.60 6.03
C THR A 240 12.43 6.19 4.66
N ALA A 241 11.67 5.87 3.61
CA ALA A 241 11.92 6.35 2.26
C ALA A 241 10.86 7.35 1.80
N PRO A 242 11.22 8.34 0.96
CA PRO A 242 10.27 9.32 0.41
C PRO A 242 9.09 8.69 -0.32
N VAL A 243 7.91 9.31 -0.18
CA VAL A 243 6.73 9.04 -1.01
C VAL A 243 6.87 9.77 -2.35
N ARG A 244 7.00 9.03 -3.44
CA ARG A 244 7.11 9.50 -4.82
C ARG A 244 5.77 9.44 -5.55
N TRP A 245 4.79 10.14 -4.99
CA TRP A 245 3.45 10.23 -5.57
C TRP A 245 3.42 10.97 -6.91
N ASP A 246 4.41 11.85 -7.16
CA ASP A 246 4.70 12.41 -8.48
C ASP A 246 4.91 11.32 -9.53
N LEU A 247 5.71 10.29 -9.20
CA LEU A 247 5.96 9.16 -10.08
C LEU A 247 4.74 8.24 -10.19
N CYS A 248 4.01 8.00 -9.10
CA CYS A 248 2.74 7.25 -9.16
C CYS A 248 1.78 7.91 -10.17
N MET A 249 1.58 9.23 -10.10
CA MET A 249 0.73 9.95 -11.05
C MET A 249 1.27 9.95 -12.48
N HIS A 250 2.59 10.02 -12.66
CA HIS A 250 3.21 9.85 -13.97
C HIS A 250 2.86 8.49 -14.58
N THR A 251 3.01 7.41 -13.81
CA THR A 251 2.66 6.06 -14.24
C THR A 251 1.16 5.91 -14.50
N LEU A 252 0.27 6.56 -13.73
CA LEU A 252 -1.17 6.60 -14.05
C LEU A 252 -1.43 7.21 -15.45
N ALA A 253 -0.71 8.29 -15.80
CA ALA A 253 -0.82 8.93 -17.10
C ALA A 253 -0.27 8.06 -18.23
N GLU A 254 0.90 7.45 -18.03
CA GLU A 254 1.53 6.54 -19.01
C GLU A 254 0.66 5.32 -19.31
N LEU A 255 -0.02 4.78 -18.29
CA LEU A 255 -0.95 3.65 -18.44
C LEU A 255 -2.31 4.05 -19.04
N GLY A 256 -2.52 5.33 -19.34
CA GLY A 256 -3.75 5.81 -19.96
C GLY A 256 -4.97 5.70 -19.04
N VAL A 257 -4.81 5.96 -17.75
CA VAL A 257 -5.93 5.99 -16.80
C VAL A 257 -6.92 7.08 -17.21
N THR A 258 -8.16 6.68 -17.46
CA THR A 258 -9.24 7.59 -17.89
C THR A 258 -10.27 7.85 -16.80
N GLY A 259 -10.31 7.02 -15.75
CA GLY A 259 -11.16 7.18 -14.59
C GLY A 259 -10.39 6.99 -13.29
N LEU A 260 -10.69 7.78 -12.26
CA LEU A 260 -10.07 7.76 -10.96
C LEU A 260 -11.15 7.78 -9.86
N LEU A 261 -11.12 6.77 -8.99
CA LEU A 261 -11.93 6.72 -7.78
C LEU A 261 -11.04 6.88 -6.55
N GLU A 262 -11.24 7.92 -5.75
CA GLU A 262 -10.59 8.07 -4.45
C GLU A 262 -11.49 7.52 -3.34
N LEU A 263 -10.96 6.60 -2.54
CA LEU A 263 -11.63 5.99 -1.38
C LEU A 263 -11.67 6.93 -0.17
N PRO A 264 -12.60 6.71 0.79
CA PRO A 264 -12.77 7.60 1.92
C PRO A 264 -11.59 7.54 2.90
N PRO A 265 -11.27 8.66 3.55
CA PRO A 265 -11.84 10.00 3.36
C PRO A 265 -11.20 10.70 2.15
N ALA A 266 -12.00 10.98 1.13
CA ALA A 266 -11.54 11.38 -0.19
C ALA A 266 -11.47 12.90 -0.37
N GLY A 267 -10.49 13.35 -1.16
CA GLY A 267 -10.42 14.69 -1.72
C GLY A 267 -8.99 15.14 -2.02
N THR A 268 -8.02 14.68 -1.23
CA THR A 268 -6.62 15.10 -1.35
C THR A 268 -5.99 14.57 -2.63
N LEU A 269 -6.14 13.28 -2.91
CA LEU A 269 -5.54 12.66 -4.10
C LEU A 269 -6.26 13.10 -5.38
N ALA A 270 -7.58 13.25 -5.34
CA ALA A 270 -8.36 13.86 -6.42
C ALA A 270 -7.87 15.29 -6.72
N GLY A 271 -7.59 16.08 -5.68
CA GLY A 271 -7.06 17.43 -5.84
C GLY A 271 -5.65 17.45 -6.47
N LEU A 272 -4.80 16.50 -6.09
CA LEU A 272 -3.45 16.36 -6.67
C LEU A 272 -3.52 15.94 -8.14
N ALA A 273 -4.31 14.91 -8.46
CA ALA A 273 -4.49 14.42 -9.83
C ALA A 273 -5.01 15.52 -10.76
N LYS A 274 -5.98 16.34 -10.31
CA LYS A 274 -6.49 17.48 -11.09
C LYS A 274 -5.42 18.52 -11.44
N ARG A 275 -4.43 18.71 -10.57
CA ARG A 275 -3.34 19.67 -10.79
C ARG A 275 -2.24 19.07 -11.67
N GLU A 276 -1.79 17.87 -11.33
CA GLU A 276 -0.66 17.23 -12.02
C GLU A 276 -1.03 16.81 -13.44
N LEU A 277 -2.18 16.17 -13.62
CA LEU A 277 -2.59 15.58 -14.90
C LEU A 277 -3.26 16.61 -15.83
N LYS A 278 -3.25 17.89 -15.48
CA LYS A 278 -3.92 18.94 -16.26
C LYS A 278 -3.37 19.03 -17.68
N ALA A 279 -2.05 18.88 -17.84
CA ALA A 279 -1.38 18.97 -19.15
C ALA A 279 -1.58 17.72 -20.01
N THR A 280 -1.72 16.55 -19.38
CA THR A 280 -1.86 15.25 -20.07
C THR A 280 -3.33 14.83 -20.29
N GLY A 281 -4.28 15.54 -19.68
CA GLY A 281 -5.70 15.21 -19.68
C GLY A 281 -6.12 14.64 -18.31
N VAL A 282 -6.98 15.37 -17.61
CA VAL A 282 -7.46 14.94 -16.29
C VAL A 282 -8.45 13.79 -16.47
N PRO A 283 -8.28 12.64 -15.79
CA PRO A 283 -9.27 11.56 -15.82
C PRO A 283 -10.61 12.00 -15.24
N GLU A 284 -11.69 11.28 -15.53
CA GLU A 284 -12.93 11.46 -14.78
C GLU A 284 -12.70 11.07 -13.31
N ILE A 285 -12.99 11.96 -12.36
CA ILE A 285 -12.68 11.73 -10.94
C ILE A 285 -13.94 11.68 -10.09
N VAL A 286 -14.10 10.61 -9.32
CA VAL A 286 -15.11 10.49 -8.26
C VAL A 286 -14.42 10.35 -6.90
N THR A 287 -14.94 11.06 -5.91
CA THR A 287 -14.51 10.97 -4.51
C THR A 287 -15.60 10.29 -3.69
N LEU A 288 -15.27 9.17 -3.05
CA LEU A 288 -16.20 8.41 -2.22
C LEU A 288 -16.02 8.81 -0.76
N ASN A 289 -16.99 9.52 -0.18
CA ASN A 289 -16.92 9.97 1.22
C ASN A 289 -18.02 9.39 2.10
N THR A 290 -19.18 9.08 1.51
CA THR A 290 -20.33 8.48 2.20
C THR A 290 -20.98 7.41 1.34
N PRO A 291 -21.83 6.53 1.91
CA PRO A 291 -22.58 5.56 1.11
C PRO A 291 -23.46 6.17 0.01
N ARG A 292 -23.82 7.46 0.12
CA ARG A 292 -24.58 8.16 -0.93
C ARG A 292 -23.80 8.32 -2.23
N ASP A 293 -22.47 8.24 -2.19
CA ASP A 293 -21.61 8.37 -3.36
C ASP A 293 -21.40 7.02 -4.08
N LEU A 294 -21.84 5.89 -3.48
CA LEU A 294 -21.70 4.55 -4.06
C LEU A 294 -22.30 4.40 -5.46
N PRO A 295 -23.48 4.97 -5.79
CA PRO A 295 -24.00 4.92 -7.17
C PRO A 295 -23.03 5.57 -8.17
N ALA A 296 -22.54 6.78 -7.89
CA ALA A 296 -21.59 7.48 -8.76
C ALA A 296 -20.27 6.72 -8.91
N ALA A 297 -19.78 6.10 -7.83
CA ALA A 297 -18.58 5.27 -7.87
C ALA A 297 -18.78 4.01 -8.74
N ARG A 298 -19.92 3.33 -8.61
CA ARG A 298 -20.26 2.16 -9.45
C ARG A 298 -20.43 2.53 -10.92
N ASP A 299 -21.06 3.67 -11.18
CA ASP A 299 -21.24 4.17 -12.55
C ASP A 299 -19.90 4.55 -13.19
N LEU A 300 -18.99 5.18 -12.43
CA LEU A 300 -17.61 5.44 -12.88
C LEU A 300 -16.90 4.13 -13.21
N ILE A 301 -17.00 3.13 -12.32
CA ILE A 301 -16.40 1.82 -12.57
C ILE A 301 -16.93 1.29 -13.90
N ALA A 302 -18.25 1.12 -14.04
CA ALA A 302 -18.87 0.56 -15.24
C ALA A 302 -18.49 1.27 -16.56
N ARG A 303 -18.25 2.60 -16.54
CA ARG A 303 -17.82 3.37 -17.74
C ARG A 303 -16.36 3.17 -18.11
N HIS A 304 -15.49 2.96 -17.12
CA HIS A 304 -14.04 2.98 -17.30
C HIS A 304 -13.37 1.61 -17.20
N SER A 305 -14.11 0.58 -16.78
CA SER A 305 -13.75 -0.82 -16.94
C SER A 305 -13.53 -1.14 -18.42
N GLY A 306 -12.36 -1.68 -18.78
CA GLY A 306 -12.18 -2.24 -20.12
C GLY A 306 -13.09 -3.47 -20.36
N PRO A 307 -13.44 -3.80 -21.63
CA PRO A 307 -14.06 -5.08 -21.94
C PRO A 307 -13.13 -6.24 -21.47
N PRO A 308 -13.68 -7.40 -21.06
CA PRO A 308 -12.91 -8.49 -20.45
C PRO A 308 -11.71 -9.02 -21.25
N ALA A 309 -11.64 -8.72 -22.55
CA ALA A 309 -10.64 -9.25 -23.48
C ALA A 309 -9.24 -8.63 -23.35
N ASP A 310 -9.09 -7.44 -22.77
CA ASP A 310 -7.78 -6.78 -22.54
C ASP A 310 -7.23 -7.00 -21.13
N ARG A 311 -7.97 -7.70 -20.26
CA ARG A 311 -7.43 -8.12 -18.96
C ARG A 311 -6.62 -9.38 -19.20
N PRO A 312 -5.31 -9.43 -18.88
CA PRO A 312 -4.63 -10.71 -18.82
C PRO A 312 -5.32 -11.54 -17.74
N ALA A 313 -6.15 -12.49 -18.17
CA ALA A 313 -6.67 -13.50 -17.25
C ALA A 313 -5.44 -14.15 -16.60
N PRO A 314 -5.39 -14.29 -15.26
CA PRO A 314 -4.33 -15.08 -14.66
C PRO A 314 -4.42 -16.47 -15.30
N ALA A 315 -3.38 -16.84 -16.07
CA ALA A 315 -3.33 -18.14 -16.71
C ALA A 315 -3.62 -19.20 -15.64
N PRO A 316 -4.45 -20.22 -15.93
CA PRO A 316 -4.80 -21.23 -14.94
C PRO A 316 -3.51 -21.79 -14.34
N SER A 317 -3.30 -21.56 -13.05
CA SER A 317 -2.06 -21.97 -12.38
C SER A 317 -2.32 -23.19 -11.52
N ARG A 318 -1.39 -24.15 -11.54
CA ARG A 318 -1.43 -25.34 -10.70
C ARG A 318 -0.49 -25.18 -9.52
N VAL A 319 -0.93 -25.66 -8.37
CA VAL A 319 -0.13 -25.61 -7.14
C VAL A 319 0.49 -26.98 -6.90
N VAL A 320 1.81 -27.00 -6.73
CA VAL A 320 2.55 -28.14 -6.19
C VAL A 320 2.52 -28.03 -4.68
N VAL A 321 2.26 -29.14 -4.00
CA VAL A 321 2.12 -29.19 -2.54
C VAL A 321 3.16 -30.13 -1.92
N ALA A 322 3.45 -29.93 -0.64
CA ALA A 322 4.35 -30.79 0.10
C ALA A 322 3.75 -32.20 0.23
N PRO A 323 4.53 -33.27 -0.01
CA PRO A 323 4.05 -34.64 0.11
C PRO A 323 4.09 -35.16 1.55
N ALA A 324 4.88 -34.53 2.42
CA ALA A 324 5.18 -35.00 3.77
C ALA A 324 5.32 -33.84 4.75
N VAL A 325 5.34 -34.16 6.04
CA VAL A 325 5.67 -33.22 7.11
C VAL A 325 7.18 -33.12 7.31
N GLY A 326 7.72 -31.91 7.39
CA GLY A 326 9.16 -31.70 7.55
C GLY A 326 9.61 -30.28 7.21
N SER A 327 10.90 -30.14 6.89
CA SER A 327 11.51 -28.88 6.45
C SER A 327 11.74 -28.90 4.94
N PHE A 328 11.29 -27.87 4.20
CA PHE A 328 11.43 -27.83 2.74
C PHE A 328 12.75 -27.18 2.31
N THR A 329 13.41 -27.78 1.32
CA THR A 329 14.59 -27.24 0.65
C THR A 329 14.38 -27.25 -0.86
N PRO A 330 14.35 -26.09 -1.55
CA PRO A 330 14.23 -26.05 -3.00
C PRO A 330 15.48 -26.62 -3.68
N ALA A 331 15.31 -27.18 -4.88
CA ALA A 331 16.41 -27.70 -5.68
C ALA A 331 17.29 -26.54 -6.19
N GLU A 332 18.61 -26.75 -6.20
CA GLU A 332 19.56 -25.73 -6.63
C GLU A 332 19.33 -25.32 -8.09
N GLY A 333 19.46 -24.02 -8.36
CA GLY A 333 19.37 -23.47 -9.71
C GLY A 333 17.95 -23.28 -10.26
N LEU A 334 16.91 -23.66 -9.52
CA LEU A 334 15.52 -23.35 -9.90
C LEU A 334 15.11 -21.95 -9.43
N VAL A 335 14.97 -21.05 -10.39
CA VAL A 335 14.46 -19.69 -10.18
C VAL A 335 13.05 -19.55 -10.78
N GLU A 336 12.24 -18.64 -10.22
CA GLU A 336 10.97 -18.26 -10.83
C GLU A 336 11.20 -17.79 -12.28
N GLY A 337 10.35 -18.22 -13.20
CA GLY A 337 10.50 -18.07 -14.64
C GLY A 337 11.15 -19.28 -15.33
N ALA A 338 11.82 -20.17 -14.59
CA ALA A 338 12.35 -21.41 -15.15
C ALA A 338 11.21 -22.29 -15.68
N ARG A 339 11.43 -22.93 -16.83
CA ARG A 339 10.45 -23.83 -17.43
C ARG A 339 10.58 -25.21 -16.81
N LEU A 340 9.53 -25.64 -16.12
CA LEU A 340 9.44 -26.93 -15.46
C LEU A 340 8.87 -27.98 -16.41
N SER A 341 9.40 -29.20 -16.31
CA SER A 341 8.81 -30.40 -16.93
C SER A 341 8.04 -31.22 -15.88
N THR A 342 6.97 -31.89 -16.29
CA THR A 342 6.26 -32.85 -15.43
C THR A 342 7.24 -33.91 -14.92
N GLY A 343 7.24 -34.15 -13.60
CA GLY A 343 8.14 -35.06 -12.91
C GLY A 343 9.48 -34.44 -12.48
N GLN A 344 9.77 -33.20 -12.87
CA GLN A 344 10.99 -32.51 -12.44
C GLN A 344 10.99 -32.29 -10.93
N VAL A 345 12.11 -32.64 -10.28
CA VAL A 345 12.31 -32.39 -8.85
C VAL A 345 12.44 -30.89 -8.60
N LEU A 346 11.57 -30.38 -7.75
CA LEU A 346 11.54 -28.98 -7.33
C LEU A 346 12.30 -28.75 -6.02
N GLY A 347 12.48 -29.80 -5.23
CA GLY A 347 13.12 -29.72 -3.93
C GLY A 347 12.83 -30.97 -3.12
N GLN A 348 13.16 -30.92 -1.84
CA GLN A 348 12.97 -32.04 -0.92
C GLN A 348 12.42 -31.56 0.41
N VAL A 349 11.59 -32.38 1.04
CA VAL A 349 11.16 -32.22 2.43
C VAL A 349 11.99 -33.15 3.30
N ALA A 350 12.80 -32.60 4.20
CA ALA A 350 13.53 -33.36 5.20
C ALA A 350 12.56 -33.88 6.27
N THR A 351 12.34 -35.19 6.30
CA THR A 351 11.46 -35.86 7.29
C THR A 351 12.27 -36.72 8.26
N ARG A 352 11.63 -37.19 9.34
CA ARG A 352 12.26 -38.14 10.28
C ARG A 352 12.61 -39.50 9.65
N GLN A 353 12.00 -39.84 8.52
CA GLN A 353 12.21 -41.11 7.81
C GLN A 353 13.16 -40.98 6.62
N GLY A 354 13.73 -39.78 6.39
CA GLY A 354 14.57 -39.45 5.24
C GLY A 354 13.98 -38.32 4.38
N PRO A 355 14.74 -37.80 3.41
CA PRO A 355 14.26 -36.77 2.50
C PRO A 355 13.20 -37.34 1.54
N VAL A 356 12.15 -36.56 1.28
CA VAL A 356 11.09 -36.87 0.31
C VAL A 356 11.09 -35.82 -0.79
N GLU A 357 11.21 -36.24 -2.05
CA GLU A 357 11.22 -35.32 -3.18
C GLU A 357 9.85 -34.68 -3.42
N VAL A 358 9.86 -33.38 -3.71
CA VAL A 358 8.72 -32.63 -4.22
C VAL A 358 8.89 -32.53 -5.73
N THR A 359 7.95 -33.05 -6.52
CA THR A 359 8.03 -33.06 -7.98
C THR A 359 6.93 -32.22 -8.61
N ALA A 360 7.23 -31.62 -9.76
CA ALA A 360 6.25 -30.89 -10.56
C ALA A 360 5.20 -31.87 -11.12
N HIS A 361 3.92 -31.67 -10.80
CA HIS A 361 2.83 -32.50 -11.33
C HIS A 361 2.36 -32.06 -12.72
N ASP A 362 2.87 -30.94 -13.24
CA ASP A 362 2.58 -30.43 -14.58
C ASP A 362 3.79 -29.70 -15.16
N SER A 363 3.76 -29.43 -16.46
CA SER A 363 4.77 -28.64 -17.16
C SER A 363 4.33 -27.19 -17.27
N GLY A 364 5.28 -26.26 -17.22
CA GLY A 364 4.97 -24.83 -17.29
C GLY A 364 6.04 -23.97 -16.62
N PRO A 365 5.96 -22.63 -16.74
CA PRO A 365 6.86 -21.76 -15.99
C PRO A 365 6.61 -21.90 -14.49
N LEU A 366 7.68 -22.01 -13.71
CA LEU A 366 7.63 -21.80 -12.27
C LEU A 366 7.28 -20.34 -12.01
N THR A 367 6.03 -20.05 -11.69
CA THR A 367 5.56 -18.66 -11.52
C THR A 367 5.87 -18.10 -10.14
N GLU A 368 5.91 -18.94 -9.12
CA GLU A 368 6.05 -18.49 -7.72
C GLU A 368 6.54 -19.63 -6.82
N TRP A 369 7.50 -19.34 -5.93
CA TRP A 369 7.81 -20.18 -4.77
C TRP A 369 6.92 -19.81 -3.58
N LEU A 370 6.10 -20.77 -3.14
CA LEU A 370 5.18 -20.62 -2.00
C LEU A 370 5.79 -21.12 -0.67
N ALA A 371 6.85 -21.93 -0.76
CA ALA A 371 7.71 -22.33 0.36
C ALA A 371 9.18 -22.13 -0.01
N HIS A 372 9.98 -21.78 0.99
CA HIS A 372 11.40 -21.42 0.89
C HIS A 372 12.27 -22.40 1.68
N HIS A 373 13.59 -22.24 1.56
CA HIS A 373 14.55 -23.04 2.31
C HIS A 373 14.26 -22.98 3.82
N ASP A 374 14.25 -24.15 4.45
CA ASP A 374 13.94 -24.37 5.86
C ASP A 374 12.50 -24.07 6.31
N ASP A 375 11.58 -23.80 5.39
CA ASP A 375 10.18 -23.60 5.77
C ASP A 375 9.57 -24.91 6.31
N PRO A 376 8.89 -24.87 7.48
CA PRO A 376 8.14 -26.02 7.98
C PRO A 376 6.90 -26.24 7.10
N VAL A 377 6.73 -27.47 6.63
CA VAL A 377 5.63 -27.86 5.75
C VAL A 377 4.91 -29.11 6.27
N ALA A 378 3.64 -29.24 5.92
CA ALA A 378 2.79 -30.40 6.19
C ALA A 378 2.18 -30.89 4.87
N PRO A 379 1.73 -32.17 4.77
CA PRO A 379 1.11 -32.69 3.55
C PRO A 379 0.00 -31.76 3.03
N GLY A 380 0.07 -31.38 1.76
CA GLY A 380 -0.88 -30.46 1.14
C GLY A 380 -0.54 -28.97 1.26
N ARG A 381 0.51 -28.58 2.02
CA ARG A 381 1.01 -27.20 2.06
C ARG A 381 1.50 -26.78 0.67
N PRO A 382 1.03 -25.66 0.10
CA PRO A 382 1.57 -25.15 -1.16
C PRO A 382 3.07 -24.89 -1.11
N ILE A 383 3.81 -25.39 -2.10
CA ILE A 383 5.27 -25.28 -2.25
C ILE A 383 5.63 -24.36 -3.42
N ALA A 384 4.96 -24.53 -4.56
CA ALA A 384 5.25 -23.79 -5.78
C ALA A 384 4.01 -23.67 -6.65
N ARG A 385 3.99 -22.63 -7.50
CA ARG A 385 2.94 -22.42 -8.49
C ARG A 385 3.51 -22.58 -9.89
N ILE A 386 2.91 -23.47 -10.67
CA ILE A 386 3.23 -23.70 -12.08
C ILE A 386 2.18 -22.96 -12.92
N GLY A 387 2.61 -22.05 -13.78
CA GLY A 387 1.72 -21.37 -14.71
C GLY A 387 1.19 -22.32 -15.78
N GLY A 388 -0.08 -22.18 -16.16
CA GLY A 388 -0.66 -22.94 -17.26
C GLY A 388 -0.08 -22.52 -18.61
N HIS A 389 -0.21 -23.41 -19.60
CA HIS A 389 0.03 -23.05 -20.99
C HIS A 389 -1.01 -22.01 -21.43
N ALA A 390 -0.56 -20.91 -22.02
CA ALA A 390 -1.41 -19.97 -22.73
C ALA A 390 -1.94 -20.61 -24.02
#